data_AF-A0A200QBS6-F1
#
_entry.id   AF-A0A200QBS6-F1
#
_cell.length_a   1.000
_cell.length_b   1.000
_cell.length_c   1.000
_cell.angle_alpha   90.00
_cell.angle_beta   90.00
_cell.angle_gamma   90.00
#
_symmetry.space_group_name_H-M   'P 1'
#
loop_
_entity.id
_entity.type
_entity.pdbx_description
1 polymer ?
#
loop_
_entity_poly.entity_id
_entity_poly.type
_entity_poly.pdbx_seq_one_letter_code
_entity_poly.pdbx_strand_id
1 'polypeptide(L)'
;MRRKVKRELEGTIIRNGENRTTNIGEERREANAELATKKSRWDQSAQLAEVESVKAVAIKEAELQREVELKNALTQKEKLKAEFLSKASVEYEIKVQEANWELYKKQKAAEAVLYEKEKEAEAQRLAAEATLFARQQAADGELYAKKKEGLVALANAQGTYVRTLLQGVNGNYAALRDYLMINGGMFQEIAKINAGAIQGLQPKISIWTNGASSSSGDQNNMYTVNGSAGAAMKEVAGVFRMLPPPLFQTVEEQTGMTPPSWLAGGSTTTHQ
;
A
#
# COMPACT_ATOMS: atom_id res chain seq x y z
N MET A 1 -70.60 -135.98 -79.94
CA MET A 1 -70.26 -135.28 -78.67
C MET A 1 -68.98 -134.44 -78.68
N ARG A 2 -67.92 -134.74 -79.46
CA ARG A 2 -66.58 -134.11 -79.30
C ARG A 2 -66.31 -132.77 -80.03
N ARG A 3 -67.23 -132.23 -80.85
CA ARG A 3 -67.02 -130.94 -81.58
C ARG A 3 -67.63 -129.70 -80.89
N LYS A 4 -68.41 -129.87 -79.82
CA LYS A 4 -69.04 -128.75 -79.09
C LYS A 4 -68.13 -128.21 -77.97
N VAL A 5 -67.35 -129.07 -77.32
CA VAL A 5 -66.42 -128.71 -76.24
C VAL A 5 -65.19 -127.94 -76.75
N LYS A 6 -64.70 -128.22 -77.97
CA LYS A 6 -63.53 -127.53 -78.54
C LYS A 6 -63.78 -126.06 -78.90
N ARG A 7 -65.01 -125.71 -79.30
CA ARG A 7 -65.38 -124.32 -79.64
C ARG A 7 -65.58 -123.42 -78.42
N GLU A 8 -65.92 -123.96 -77.26
CA GLU A 8 -66.04 -123.16 -76.03
C GLU A 8 -64.69 -122.89 -75.34
N LEU A 9 -63.73 -123.81 -75.48
CA LEU A 9 -62.35 -123.60 -75.02
C LEU A 9 -61.60 -122.56 -75.88
N GLU A 10 -61.75 -122.59 -77.20
CA GLU A 10 -61.15 -121.58 -78.10
C GLU A 10 -61.78 -120.18 -77.91
N GLY A 11 -63.09 -120.08 -77.69
CA GLY A 11 -63.76 -118.80 -77.38
C GLY A 11 -63.47 -118.23 -75.99
N THR A 12 -62.96 -119.03 -75.05
CA THR A 12 -62.55 -118.58 -73.71
C THR A 12 -61.08 -118.14 -73.69
N ILE A 13 -60.23 -118.76 -74.50
CA ILE A 13 -58.82 -118.37 -74.67
C ILE A 13 -58.70 -117.06 -75.45
N ILE A 14 -59.53 -116.82 -76.47
CA ILE A 14 -59.54 -115.55 -77.22
C ILE A 14 -60.09 -114.40 -76.37
N ARG A 15 -61.18 -114.60 -75.61
CA ARG A 15 -61.71 -113.59 -74.66
C ARG A 15 -60.73 -113.24 -73.53
N ASN A 16 -59.95 -114.20 -73.03
CA ASN A 16 -58.90 -113.93 -72.03
C ASN A 16 -57.65 -113.25 -72.62
N GLY A 17 -57.36 -113.46 -73.92
CA GLY A 17 -56.30 -112.74 -74.63
C GLY A 17 -56.66 -111.28 -74.90
N GLU A 18 -57.86 -111.02 -75.42
CA GLU A 18 -58.37 -109.66 -75.69
C GLU A 18 -58.51 -108.83 -74.41
N ASN A 19 -59.06 -109.40 -73.33
CA ASN A 19 -59.15 -108.72 -72.03
C ASN A 19 -57.80 -108.39 -71.40
N ARG A 20 -56.73 -109.13 -71.73
CA ARG A 20 -55.37 -108.80 -71.25
C ARG A 20 -54.74 -107.71 -72.09
N THR A 21 -54.96 -107.70 -73.41
CA THR A 21 -54.41 -106.64 -74.28
C THR A 21 -55.10 -105.28 -74.11
N THR A 22 -56.40 -105.27 -73.78
CA THR A 22 -57.12 -104.04 -73.45
C THR A 22 -56.72 -103.50 -72.08
N ASN A 23 -56.61 -104.36 -71.05
CA ASN A 23 -56.09 -103.95 -69.74
C ASN A 23 -54.65 -103.41 -69.81
N ILE A 24 -53.75 -104.03 -70.59
CA ILE A 24 -52.38 -103.52 -70.77
C ILE A 24 -52.37 -102.18 -71.51
N GLY A 25 -53.29 -101.97 -72.45
CA GLY A 25 -53.47 -100.69 -73.15
C GLY A 25 -54.00 -99.58 -72.24
N GLU A 26 -54.95 -99.91 -71.36
CA GLU A 26 -55.50 -99.02 -70.35
C GLU A 26 -54.48 -98.70 -69.24
N GLU A 27 -53.77 -99.70 -68.70
CA GLU A 27 -52.67 -99.51 -67.75
C GLU A 27 -51.54 -98.67 -68.35
N ARG A 28 -51.18 -98.84 -69.63
CA ARG A 28 -50.19 -97.97 -70.28
C ARG A 28 -50.69 -96.56 -70.51
N ARG A 29 -51.98 -96.36 -70.76
CA ARG A 29 -52.60 -95.02 -70.87
C ARG A 29 -52.67 -94.34 -69.51
N GLU A 30 -53.05 -95.06 -68.46
CA GLU A 30 -53.10 -94.57 -67.08
C GLU A 30 -51.70 -94.26 -66.57
N ALA A 31 -50.73 -95.14 -66.76
CA ALA A 31 -49.33 -94.88 -66.41
C ALA A 31 -48.74 -93.70 -67.19
N ASN A 32 -49.09 -93.52 -68.47
CA ASN A 32 -48.67 -92.36 -69.25
C ASN A 32 -49.36 -91.07 -68.79
N ALA A 33 -50.63 -91.12 -68.40
CA ALA A 33 -51.36 -89.99 -67.83
C ALA A 33 -50.83 -89.61 -66.44
N GLU A 34 -50.51 -90.60 -65.60
CA GLU A 34 -49.84 -90.39 -64.31
C GLU A 34 -48.41 -89.85 -64.48
N LEU A 35 -47.66 -90.33 -65.47
CA LEU A 35 -46.35 -89.79 -65.80
C LEU A 35 -46.45 -88.34 -66.29
N ALA A 36 -47.45 -88.04 -67.13
CA ALA A 36 -47.70 -86.68 -67.62
C ALA A 36 -48.11 -85.72 -66.50
N THR A 37 -48.97 -86.15 -65.57
CA THR A 37 -49.35 -85.34 -64.40
C THR A 37 -48.19 -85.17 -63.43
N LYS A 38 -47.35 -86.19 -63.21
CA LYS A 38 -46.10 -86.05 -62.44
C LYS A 38 -45.14 -85.10 -63.13
N LYS A 39 -44.86 -85.25 -64.42
CA LYS A 39 -44.00 -84.32 -65.18
C LYS A 39 -44.49 -82.87 -65.06
N SER A 40 -45.79 -82.62 -65.30
CA SER A 40 -46.37 -81.29 -65.15
C SER A 40 -46.26 -80.72 -63.73
N ARG A 41 -46.38 -81.54 -62.67
CA ARG A 41 -46.18 -81.10 -61.29
C ARG A 41 -44.72 -80.73 -61.01
N TRP A 42 -43.77 -81.47 -61.58
CA TRP A 42 -42.34 -81.17 -61.43
C TRP A 42 -41.97 -79.91 -62.20
N ASP A 43 -42.51 -79.73 -63.40
CA ASP A 43 -42.33 -78.51 -64.20
C ASP A 43 -42.94 -77.29 -63.49
N GLN A 44 -44.14 -77.42 -62.92
CA GLN A 44 -44.75 -76.36 -62.10
C GLN A 44 -43.92 -76.06 -60.85
N SER A 45 -43.41 -77.10 -60.17
CA SER A 45 -42.56 -76.93 -58.99
C SER A 45 -41.22 -76.27 -59.34
N ALA A 46 -40.64 -76.60 -60.51
CA ALA A 46 -39.41 -75.98 -60.99
C ALA A 46 -39.64 -74.50 -61.36
N GLN A 47 -40.73 -74.20 -62.06
CA GLN A 47 -41.12 -72.81 -62.39
C GLN A 47 -41.44 -72.00 -61.14
N LEU A 48 -42.11 -72.59 -60.14
CA LEU A 48 -42.38 -71.92 -58.87
C LEU A 48 -41.06 -71.61 -58.14
N ALA A 49 -40.16 -72.58 -58.03
CA ALA A 49 -38.86 -72.39 -57.41
C ALA A 49 -38.02 -71.32 -58.15
N GLU A 50 -38.07 -71.28 -59.48
CA GLU A 50 -37.40 -70.27 -60.29
C GLU A 50 -37.99 -68.87 -60.03
N VAL A 51 -39.32 -68.72 -60.09
CA VAL A 51 -39.99 -67.44 -59.80
C VAL A 51 -39.78 -66.98 -58.36
N GLU A 52 -39.82 -67.89 -57.40
CA GLU A 52 -39.51 -67.60 -55.99
C GLU A 52 -38.06 -67.15 -55.82
N SER A 53 -37.11 -67.79 -56.50
CA SER A 53 -35.70 -67.36 -56.48
C SER A 53 -35.52 -65.98 -57.09
N VAL A 54 -36.16 -65.70 -58.24
CA VAL A 54 -36.09 -64.39 -58.91
C VAL A 54 -36.74 -63.31 -58.05
N LYS A 55 -37.90 -63.59 -57.44
CA LYS A 55 -38.56 -62.66 -56.52
C LYS A 55 -37.75 -62.42 -55.26
N ALA A 56 -37.11 -63.46 -54.70
CA ALA A 56 -36.23 -63.33 -53.55
C ALA A 56 -35.01 -62.43 -53.87
N VAL A 57 -34.40 -62.61 -55.05
CA VAL A 57 -33.34 -61.73 -55.55
C VAL A 57 -33.85 -60.30 -55.74
N ALA A 58 -35.03 -60.11 -56.34
CA ALA A 58 -35.62 -58.78 -56.56
C ALA A 58 -35.96 -58.05 -55.25
N ILE A 59 -36.45 -58.76 -54.23
CA ILE A 59 -36.69 -58.19 -52.90
C ILE A 59 -35.37 -57.77 -52.26
N LYS A 60 -34.34 -58.62 -52.34
CA LYS A 60 -33.01 -58.31 -51.78
C LYS A 60 -32.35 -57.13 -52.48
N GLU A 61 -32.48 -57.04 -53.80
CA GLU A 61 -32.01 -55.89 -54.58
C GLU A 61 -32.76 -54.61 -54.21
N ALA A 62 -34.09 -54.66 -54.05
CA ALA A 62 -34.89 -53.51 -53.63
C ALA A 62 -34.59 -53.07 -52.18
N GLU A 63 -34.33 -54.02 -51.28
CA GLU A 63 -33.85 -53.74 -49.92
C GLU A 63 -32.48 -53.06 -49.95
N LEU A 64 -31.55 -53.58 -50.76
CA LEU A 64 -30.20 -53.03 -50.92
C LEU A 64 -30.24 -51.62 -51.51
N GLN A 65 -31.07 -51.39 -52.54
CA GLN A 65 -31.27 -50.06 -53.13
C GLN A 65 -31.82 -49.07 -52.10
N ARG A 66 -32.82 -49.47 -51.30
CA ARG A 66 -33.30 -48.63 -50.18
C ARG A 66 -32.20 -48.31 -49.17
N GLU A 67 -31.37 -49.28 -48.83
CA GLU A 67 -30.26 -49.06 -47.89
C GLU A 67 -29.23 -48.09 -48.46
N VAL A 68 -28.90 -48.20 -49.76
CA VAL A 68 -27.99 -47.29 -50.44
C VAL A 68 -28.56 -45.87 -50.48
N GLU A 69 -29.84 -45.69 -50.81
CA GLU A 69 -30.49 -44.38 -50.81
C GLU A 69 -30.51 -43.76 -49.40
N LEU A 70 -30.80 -44.56 -48.38
CA LEU A 70 -30.82 -44.11 -46.98
C LEU A 70 -29.41 -43.69 -46.54
N LYS A 71 -28.39 -44.51 -46.84
CA LYS A 71 -26.98 -44.16 -46.57
C LYS A 71 -26.56 -42.89 -47.30
N ASN A 72 -26.90 -42.76 -48.58
CA ASN A 72 -26.60 -41.54 -49.35
C ASN A 72 -27.28 -40.31 -48.74
N ALA A 73 -28.55 -40.42 -48.33
CA ALA A 73 -29.28 -39.34 -47.68
C ALA A 73 -28.67 -38.96 -46.31
N LEU A 74 -28.22 -39.94 -45.52
CA LEU A 74 -27.51 -39.69 -44.26
C LEU A 74 -26.18 -38.99 -44.50
N THR A 75 -25.37 -39.48 -45.44
CA THR A 75 -24.08 -38.86 -45.80
C THR A 75 -24.27 -37.42 -46.28
N GLN A 76 -25.31 -37.14 -47.07
CA GLN A 76 -25.63 -35.76 -47.48
C GLN A 76 -26.04 -34.88 -46.30
N LYS A 77 -26.86 -35.39 -45.37
CA LYS A 77 -27.23 -34.64 -44.15
C LYS A 77 -26.02 -34.36 -43.26
N GLU A 78 -25.14 -35.33 -43.09
CA GLU A 78 -23.91 -35.17 -42.33
C GLU A 78 -22.97 -34.17 -42.99
N LYS A 79 -22.82 -34.23 -44.31
CA LYS A 79 -22.04 -33.25 -45.08
C LYS A 79 -22.60 -31.83 -44.92
N LEU A 80 -23.91 -31.64 -45.10
CA LEU A 80 -24.55 -30.35 -44.91
C LEU A 80 -24.40 -29.86 -43.46
N LYS A 81 -24.59 -30.74 -42.48
CA LYS A 81 -24.40 -30.42 -41.06
C LYS A 81 -22.96 -29.99 -40.79
N ALA A 82 -21.98 -30.69 -41.33
CA ALA A 82 -20.56 -30.34 -41.20
C ALA A 82 -20.25 -28.98 -41.85
N GLU A 83 -20.79 -28.72 -43.05
CA GLU A 83 -20.63 -27.43 -43.74
C GLU A 83 -21.26 -26.27 -42.95
N PHE A 84 -22.49 -26.44 -42.42
CA PHE A 84 -23.15 -25.41 -41.62
C PHE A 84 -22.45 -25.19 -40.28
N LEU A 85 -22.01 -26.25 -39.60
CA LEU A 85 -21.27 -26.13 -38.35
C LEU A 85 -19.91 -25.46 -38.57
N SER A 86 -19.21 -25.81 -39.65
CA SER A 86 -17.93 -25.18 -40.00
C SER A 86 -18.12 -23.69 -40.32
N LYS A 87 -19.11 -23.34 -41.14
CA LYS A 87 -19.44 -21.93 -41.44
C LYS A 87 -19.81 -21.15 -40.18
N ALA A 88 -20.66 -21.72 -39.32
CA ALA A 88 -21.07 -21.08 -38.07
C ALA A 88 -19.88 -20.89 -37.11
N SER A 89 -18.96 -21.85 -37.03
CA SER A 89 -17.74 -21.72 -36.21
C SER A 89 -16.85 -20.59 -36.70
N VAL A 90 -16.62 -20.51 -38.02
CA VAL A 90 -15.80 -19.46 -38.62
C VAL A 90 -16.45 -18.09 -38.46
N GLU A 91 -17.76 -17.96 -38.71
CA GLU A 91 -18.48 -16.70 -38.50
C GLU A 91 -18.47 -16.27 -37.03
N TYR A 92 -18.59 -17.22 -36.10
CA TYR A 92 -18.47 -16.94 -34.68
C TYR A 92 -17.07 -16.43 -34.33
N GLU A 93 -16.02 -17.08 -34.81
CA GLU A 93 -14.63 -16.64 -34.61
C GLU A 93 -14.38 -15.25 -35.19
N ILE A 94 -14.85 -14.99 -36.41
CA ILE A 94 -14.76 -13.67 -37.04
C ILE A 94 -15.43 -12.60 -36.17
N LYS A 95 -16.67 -12.83 -35.72
CA LYS A 95 -17.39 -11.88 -34.86
C LYS A 95 -16.69 -11.65 -33.52
N VAL A 96 -16.11 -12.69 -32.93
CA VAL A 96 -15.32 -12.57 -31.69
C VAL A 96 -14.07 -11.73 -31.93
N GLN A 97 -13.35 -11.96 -33.03
CA GLN A 97 -12.16 -11.18 -33.39
C GLN A 97 -12.52 -9.72 -33.68
N GLU A 98 -13.60 -9.45 -34.41
CA GLU A 98 -14.10 -8.10 -34.69
C GLU A 98 -14.49 -7.37 -33.40
N ALA A 99 -15.24 -8.02 -32.50
CA ALA A 99 -15.63 -7.44 -31.22
C ALA A 99 -14.41 -7.14 -30.34
N ASN A 100 -13.43 -8.05 -30.30
CA ASN A 100 -12.17 -7.86 -29.57
C ASN A 100 -11.35 -6.71 -30.17
N TRP A 101 -11.29 -6.61 -31.49
CA TRP A 101 -10.63 -5.52 -32.19
C TRP A 101 -11.28 -4.16 -31.89
N GLU A 102 -12.61 -4.09 -31.94
CA GLU A 102 -13.33 -2.86 -31.61
C GLU A 102 -13.12 -2.45 -30.15
N LEU A 103 -13.15 -3.41 -29.23
CA LEU A 103 -12.87 -3.19 -27.82
C LEU A 103 -11.45 -2.65 -27.63
N TYR A 104 -10.45 -3.26 -28.27
CA TYR A 104 -9.07 -2.80 -28.23
C TYR A 104 -8.92 -1.38 -28.79
N LYS A 105 -9.55 -1.09 -29.93
CA LYS A 105 -9.55 0.25 -30.53
C LYS A 105 -10.16 1.30 -29.61
N LYS A 106 -11.30 0.99 -28.98
CA LYS A 106 -11.97 1.88 -28.02
C LYS A 106 -11.12 2.08 -26.76
N GLN A 107 -10.50 1.03 -26.24
CA GLN A 107 -9.59 1.11 -25.10
C GLN A 107 -8.39 2.00 -25.42
N LYS A 108 -7.73 1.80 -26.57
CA LYS A 108 -6.58 2.63 -26.96
C LYS A 108 -6.95 4.07 -27.24
N ALA A 109 -8.12 4.32 -27.82
CA ALA A 109 -8.63 5.68 -27.99
C ALA A 109 -8.90 6.37 -26.64
N ALA A 110 -9.52 5.66 -25.69
CA ALA A 110 -9.79 6.18 -24.35
C ALA A 110 -8.49 6.44 -23.56
N GLU A 111 -7.52 5.53 -23.65
CA GLU A 111 -6.20 5.68 -23.04
C GLU A 111 -5.44 6.87 -23.63
N ALA A 112 -5.49 7.06 -24.95
CA ALA A 112 -4.88 8.22 -25.61
C ALA A 112 -5.49 9.54 -25.14
N VAL A 113 -6.83 9.63 -25.04
CA VAL A 113 -7.53 10.82 -24.54
C VAL A 113 -7.19 11.09 -23.07
N LEU A 114 -7.07 10.05 -22.25
CA LEU A 114 -6.69 10.20 -20.86
C LEU A 114 -5.25 10.71 -20.73
N TYR A 115 -4.33 10.15 -21.50
CA TYR A 115 -2.94 10.57 -21.53
C TYR A 115 -2.78 12.02 -22.00
N GLU A 116 -3.49 12.41 -23.05
CA GLU A 116 -3.51 13.79 -23.54
C GLU A 116 -4.00 14.76 -22.46
N LYS A 117 -5.13 14.45 -21.80
CA LYS A 117 -5.66 15.27 -20.70
C LYS A 117 -4.74 15.33 -19.49
N GLU A 118 -4.10 14.22 -19.14
CA GLU A 118 -3.12 14.18 -18.04
C GLU A 118 -1.93 15.09 -18.34
N LYS A 119 -1.41 15.05 -19.57
CA LYS A 119 -0.31 15.91 -20.01
C LYS A 119 -0.70 17.37 -20.12
N GLU A 120 -1.90 17.68 -20.58
CA GLU A 120 -2.43 19.05 -20.57
C GLU A 120 -2.58 19.58 -19.14
N ALA A 121 -3.13 18.78 -18.23
CA ALA A 121 -3.29 19.16 -16.83
C ALA A 121 -1.94 19.34 -16.12
N GLU A 122 -0.98 18.46 -16.38
CA GLU A 122 0.40 18.56 -15.88
C GLU A 122 1.07 19.85 -16.40
N ALA A 123 0.93 20.15 -17.69
CA ALA A 123 1.45 21.38 -18.28
C ALA A 123 0.80 22.63 -17.68
N GLN A 124 -0.51 22.62 -17.46
CA GLN A 124 -1.22 23.72 -16.78
C GLN A 124 -0.78 23.88 -15.34
N ARG A 125 -0.57 22.78 -14.60
CA ARG A 125 -0.03 22.81 -13.24
C ARG A 125 1.37 23.43 -13.21
N LEU A 126 2.25 22.99 -14.11
CA LEU A 126 3.61 23.50 -14.17
C LEU A 126 3.64 24.98 -14.56
N ALA A 127 2.79 25.39 -15.50
CA ALA A 127 2.63 26.79 -15.87
C ALA A 127 2.12 27.63 -14.69
N ALA A 128 1.10 27.17 -13.97
CA ALA A 128 0.58 27.84 -12.78
C ALA A 128 1.65 27.93 -11.68
N GLU A 129 2.37 26.85 -11.42
CA GLU A 129 3.46 26.79 -10.44
C GLU A 129 4.60 27.76 -10.81
N ALA A 130 4.99 27.81 -12.08
CA ALA A 130 5.97 28.78 -12.57
C ALA A 130 5.49 30.23 -12.36
N THR A 131 4.20 30.53 -12.62
CA THR A 131 3.66 31.87 -12.38
C THR A 131 3.61 32.25 -10.90
N LEU A 132 3.29 31.29 -10.02
CA LEU A 132 3.31 31.51 -8.58
C LEU A 132 4.73 31.75 -8.08
N PHE A 133 5.69 30.95 -8.54
CA PHE A 133 7.09 31.11 -8.19
C PHE A 133 7.64 32.47 -8.63
N ALA A 134 7.34 32.89 -9.86
CA ALA A 134 7.73 34.21 -10.35
C ALA A 134 7.12 35.36 -9.53
N ARG A 135 5.84 35.25 -9.16
CA ARG A 135 5.18 36.25 -8.30
C ARG A 135 5.77 36.28 -6.90
N GLN A 136 6.10 35.12 -6.34
CA GLN A 136 6.72 35.03 -5.03
C GLN A 136 8.10 35.69 -5.02
N GLN A 137 8.95 35.40 -6.01
CA GLN A 137 10.24 36.06 -6.14
C GLN A 137 10.12 37.58 -6.32
N ALA A 138 9.14 38.04 -7.11
CA ALA A 138 8.88 39.47 -7.26
C ALA A 138 8.46 40.11 -5.94
N ALA A 139 7.51 39.50 -5.21
CA ALA A 139 7.04 39.99 -3.92
C ALA A 139 8.15 40.00 -2.85
N ASP A 140 8.98 38.97 -2.80
CA ASP A 140 10.12 38.89 -1.89
C ASP A 140 11.18 39.95 -2.22
N GLY A 141 11.41 40.20 -3.52
CA GLY A 141 12.26 41.29 -4.00
C GLY A 141 11.75 42.66 -3.57
N GLU A 142 10.45 42.92 -3.72
CA GLU A 142 9.81 44.16 -3.27
C GLU A 142 9.86 44.34 -1.76
N LEU A 143 9.62 43.28 -0.98
CA LEU A 143 9.71 43.33 0.48
C LEU A 143 11.14 43.65 0.92
N TYR A 144 12.13 43.02 0.30
CA TYR A 144 13.53 43.28 0.60
C TYR A 144 13.93 44.71 0.24
N ALA A 145 13.47 45.24 -0.90
CA ALA A 145 13.67 46.63 -1.28
C ALA A 145 13.05 47.59 -0.26
N LYS A 146 11.78 47.39 0.11
CA LYS A 146 11.10 48.21 1.13
C LYS A 146 11.76 48.12 2.50
N LYS A 147 12.28 46.95 2.89
CA LYS A 147 13.01 46.77 4.14
C LYS A 147 14.30 47.59 4.15
N LYS A 148 15.04 47.62 3.03
CA LYS A 148 16.23 48.47 2.87
C LYS A 148 15.87 49.94 2.92
N GLU A 149 14.83 50.36 2.20
CA GLU A 149 14.34 51.75 2.22
C GLU A 149 13.92 52.16 3.64
N GLY A 150 13.20 51.29 4.36
CA GLY A 150 12.80 51.53 5.75
C GLY A 150 13.98 51.68 6.71
N LEU A 151 15.05 50.89 6.53
CA LEU A 151 16.29 51.02 7.31
C LEU A 151 17.00 52.35 7.02
N VAL A 152 17.10 52.74 5.76
CA VAL A 152 17.70 54.03 5.36
C VAL A 152 16.85 55.20 5.89
N ALA A 153 15.53 55.10 5.81
CA ALA A 153 14.61 56.09 6.35
C ALA A 153 14.74 56.22 7.87
N LEU A 154 14.87 55.09 8.59
CA LEU A 154 15.10 55.08 10.03
C LEU A 154 16.46 55.71 10.39
N ALA A 155 17.53 55.37 9.67
CA ALA A 155 18.85 55.95 9.89
C ALA A 155 18.85 57.47 9.61
N ASN A 156 18.19 57.90 8.54
CA ASN A 156 18.00 59.32 8.24
C ASN A 156 17.18 60.02 9.32
N ALA A 157 16.09 59.40 9.80
CA ALA A 157 15.27 59.94 10.89
C ALA A 157 16.09 60.11 12.17
N GLN A 158 16.88 59.11 12.57
CA GLN A 158 17.79 59.19 13.72
C GLN A 158 18.84 60.29 13.53
N GLY A 159 19.47 60.38 12.36
CA GLY A 159 20.43 61.42 12.03
C GLY A 159 19.83 62.83 12.08
N THR A 160 18.61 63.01 11.54
CA THR A 160 17.88 64.27 11.62
C THR A 160 17.50 64.61 13.06
N TYR A 161 17.04 63.64 13.85
CA TYR A 161 16.67 63.83 15.24
C TYR A 161 17.86 64.36 16.07
N VAL A 162 19.01 63.68 15.98
CA VAL A 162 20.23 64.12 16.68
C VAL A 162 20.68 65.50 16.19
N ARG A 163 20.59 65.78 14.89
CA ARG A 163 20.93 67.10 14.33
C ARG A 163 20.00 68.20 14.85
N THR A 164 18.70 67.96 14.93
CA THR A 164 17.73 68.93 15.46
C THR A 164 17.96 69.22 16.95
N LEU A 165 18.29 68.20 17.74
CA LEU A 165 18.64 68.39 19.14
C LEU A 165 19.94 69.19 19.29
N LEU A 166 20.97 68.88 18.48
CA LEU A 166 22.24 69.62 18.49
C LEU A 166 22.03 71.10 18.14
N GLN A 167 21.16 71.40 17.17
CA GLN A 167 20.77 72.77 16.83
C GLN A 167 20.01 73.44 18.00
N GLY A 168 19.11 72.72 18.66
CA GLY A 168 18.36 73.22 19.83
C GLY A 168 19.23 73.56 21.04
N VAL A 169 20.35 72.84 21.23
CA VAL A 169 21.35 73.15 22.28
C VAL A 169 22.49 74.06 21.80
N ASN A 170 22.29 74.73 20.66
CA ASN A 170 23.26 75.67 20.07
C ASN A 170 24.66 75.07 19.84
N GLY A 171 24.73 73.79 19.45
CA GLY A 171 25.99 73.09 19.15
C GLY A 171 26.75 72.58 20.38
N ASN A 172 26.20 72.68 21.60
CA ASN A 172 26.85 72.16 22.80
C ASN A 172 26.74 70.62 22.90
N TYR A 173 27.83 69.93 22.53
CA TYR A 173 27.92 68.47 22.57
C TYR A 173 27.76 67.86 23.96
N ALA A 174 28.22 68.53 25.02
CA ALA A 174 28.14 68.00 26.39
C ALA A 174 26.69 67.90 26.86
N ALA A 175 25.91 68.97 26.63
CA ALA A 175 24.49 69.01 26.97
C ALA A 175 23.67 67.97 26.17
N LEU A 176 23.98 67.80 24.88
CA LEU A 176 23.33 66.78 24.04
C LEU A 176 23.64 65.36 24.54
N ARG A 177 24.91 65.08 24.85
CA ARG A 177 25.34 63.77 25.36
C ARG A 177 24.61 63.43 26.65
N ASP A 178 24.59 64.36 27.60
CA ASP A 178 23.96 64.14 28.91
C ASP A 178 22.44 63.97 28.77
N TYR A 179 21.80 64.73 27.87
CA TYR A 179 20.38 64.54 27.54
C TYR A 179 20.11 63.14 26.97
N LEU A 180 20.92 62.67 26.01
CA LEU A 180 20.78 61.32 25.44
C LEU A 180 21.04 60.22 26.48
N MET A 181 21.99 60.42 27.41
CA MET A 181 22.27 59.47 28.50
C MET A 181 21.10 59.39 29.50
N ILE A 182 20.47 60.52 29.81
CA ILE A 182 19.30 60.58 30.70
C ILE A 182 18.09 59.96 30.00
N ASN A 183 17.80 60.35 28.76
CA ASN A 183 16.65 59.86 28.00
C ASN A 183 16.77 58.37 27.67
N GLY A 184 17.97 57.90 27.33
CA GLY A 184 18.28 56.49 27.09
C GLY A 184 18.28 55.64 28.36
N GLY A 185 18.04 56.20 29.54
CA GLY A 185 17.93 55.44 30.79
C GLY A 185 19.24 54.83 31.28
N MET A 186 20.39 55.22 30.71
CA MET A 186 21.69 54.62 30.99
C MET A 186 22.04 54.65 32.49
N PHE A 187 21.67 55.72 33.19
CA PHE A 187 21.87 55.82 34.64
C PHE A 187 21.03 54.81 35.43
N GLN A 188 19.81 54.52 34.99
CA GLN A 188 18.97 53.49 35.61
C GLN A 188 19.56 52.10 35.38
N GLU A 189 20.11 51.83 34.19
CA GLU A 189 20.78 50.56 33.90
C GLU A 189 22.08 50.39 34.70
N ILE A 190 22.92 51.42 34.78
CA ILE A 190 24.12 51.40 35.62
C ILE A 190 23.76 51.17 37.09
N ALA A 191 22.72 51.83 37.59
CA ALA A 191 22.24 51.62 38.95
C ALA A 191 21.77 50.18 39.17
N LYS A 192 21.04 49.58 38.21
CA LYS A 192 20.62 48.16 38.28
C LYS A 192 21.81 47.20 38.25
N ILE A 193 22.79 47.42 37.39
CA ILE A 193 24.00 46.58 37.28
C ILE A 193 24.81 46.68 38.57
N ASN A 194 25.04 47.88 39.09
CA ASN A 194 25.76 48.08 40.35
C ASN A 194 25.00 47.47 41.53
N ALA A 195 23.68 47.63 41.58
CA ALA A 195 22.84 47.00 42.60
C ALA A 195 22.93 45.47 42.52
N GLY A 196 22.81 44.89 41.31
CA GLY A 196 22.95 43.44 41.10
C GLY A 196 24.35 42.92 41.44
N ALA A 197 25.39 43.70 41.15
CA ALA A 197 26.75 43.38 41.56
C ALA A 197 26.88 43.35 43.09
N ILE A 198 26.30 44.31 43.80
CA ILE A 198 26.34 44.42 45.27
C ILE A 198 25.41 43.40 45.96
N GLN A 199 24.34 42.95 45.31
CA GLN A 199 23.29 42.09 45.87
C GLN A 199 23.79 40.72 46.36
N GLY A 200 25.00 40.29 45.98
CA GLY A 200 25.63 39.05 46.43
C GLY A 200 26.91 39.23 47.25
N LEU A 201 27.42 40.46 47.44
CA LEU A 201 28.58 40.65 48.32
C LEU A 201 28.11 40.60 49.77
N GLN A 202 28.59 39.60 50.50
CA GLN A 202 28.62 39.61 51.97
C GLN A 202 29.99 40.16 52.41
N PRO A 203 30.18 41.49 52.51
CA PRO A 203 31.41 41.99 53.09
C PRO A 203 31.47 41.56 54.56
N LYS A 204 32.40 40.66 54.90
CA LYS A 204 32.82 40.45 56.30
C LYS A 204 33.56 41.71 56.73
N ILE A 205 32.83 42.71 57.21
CA ILE A 205 33.43 43.95 57.71
C ILE A 205 34.11 43.61 59.04
N SER A 206 35.42 43.43 59.02
CA SER A 206 36.21 43.37 60.25
C SER A 206 36.35 44.78 60.80
N ILE A 207 35.50 45.12 61.76
CA ILE A 207 35.68 46.29 62.63
C ILE A 207 36.91 46.02 63.49
N TRP A 208 38.06 46.52 63.05
CA TRP A 208 39.22 46.62 63.94
C TRP A 208 39.06 47.90 64.76
N THR A 209 38.44 47.75 65.93
CA THR A 209 38.43 48.80 66.94
C THR A 209 39.84 48.87 67.53
N ASN A 210 40.69 49.69 66.92
CA ASN A 210 41.92 50.11 67.60
C ASN A 210 41.47 50.90 68.82
N GLY A 211 41.79 50.43 70.03
CA GLY A 211 41.40 51.09 71.26
C GLY A 211 41.84 52.55 71.20
N ALA A 212 40.88 53.46 71.05
CA ALA A 212 41.09 54.88 71.23
C ALA A 212 41.37 55.11 72.71
N SER A 213 42.63 54.92 73.11
CA SER A 213 43.23 55.70 74.19
C SER A 213 43.35 57.15 73.69
N SER A 214 42.21 57.83 73.65
CA SER A 214 42.14 59.28 73.50
C SER A 214 41.09 59.78 74.48
N SER A 215 41.61 60.20 75.63
CA SER A 215 41.07 61.19 76.55
C SER A 215 39.97 62.08 75.97
N SER A 216 38.76 61.90 76.48
CA SER A 216 37.70 62.91 76.68
C SER A 216 36.53 62.10 77.26
N GLY A 217 36.42 61.96 78.57
CA GLY A 217 36.04 63.05 79.45
C GLY A 217 34.53 62.98 79.63
N ASP A 218 34.07 62.08 80.51
CA ASP A 218 32.87 62.37 81.29
C ASP A 218 32.90 61.64 82.64
N GLN A 219 32.42 62.36 83.63
CA GLN A 219 32.65 62.18 85.05
C GLN A 219 31.73 61.13 85.70
N ASN A 220 32.18 60.71 86.89
CA ASN A 220 31.38 60.12 87.97
C ASN A 220 30.79 58.72 87.74
N ASN A 221 31.50 57.69 88.24
CA ASN A 221 31.02 57.10 89.50
C ASN A 221 32.14 56.44 90.29
N MET A 222 32.09 56.71 91.59
CA MET A 222 32.99 56.38 92.67
C MET A 222 32.79 54.92 93.11
N TYR A 223 33.87 54.14 93.21
CA TYR A 223 34.24 53.44 94.46
C TYR A 223 35.56 52.65 94.27
N THR A 224 36.47 53.00 95.15
CA THR A 224 37.78 52.47 95.53
C THR A 224 38.06 50.97 95.34
N VAL A 225 39.12 50.71 94.57
CA VAL A 225 40.35 49.94 94.90
C VAL A 225 40.23 48.86 95.99
N ASN A 226 40.48 47.62 95.59
CA ASN A 226 41.43 46.76 96.29
C ASN A 226 42.17 45.85 95.30
N GLY A 227 43.48 45.79 95.45
CA GLY A 227 44.39 45.14 94.51
C GLY A 227 44.82 43.73 94.90
N SER A 228 45.63 43.19 94.01
CA SER A 228 46.62 42.12 94.25
C SER A 228 46.14 40.67 94.19
N ALA A 229 46.25 40.08 92.99
CA ALA A 229 46.95 38.80 92.75
C ALA A 229 46.94 38.47 91.24
N GLY A 230 48.11 38.24 90.63
CA GLY A 230 48.21 37.56 89.33
C GLY A 230 48.63 38.40 88.10
N ALA A 231 49.69 39.21 88.19
CA ALA A 231 50.23 39.99 87.06
C ALA A 231 50.82 39.13 85.91
N ALA A 232 51.13 37.84 86.14
CA ALA A 232 51.75 36.98 85.13
C ALA A 232 50.80 36.45 84.03
N MET A 233 49.47 36.50 84.23
CA MET A 233 48.51 36.10 83.18
C MET A 233 47.95 37.27 82.36
N LYS A 234 48.23 38.52 82.75
CA LYS A 234 47.73 39.72 82.06
C LYS A 234 48.58 40.11 80.85
N GLU A 235 49.89 39.82 80.88
CA GLU A 235 50.79 40.07 79.75
C GLU A 235 50.63 39.02 78.63
N VAL A 236 50.39 37.74 78.98
CA VAL A 236 50.12 36.67 78.00
C VAL A 236 48.75 36.88 77.31
N ALA A 237 47.75 37.39 78.03
CA ALA A 237 46.47 37.78 77.45
C ALA A 237 46.57 39.01 76.50
N GLY A 238 47.59 39.86 76.67
CA GLY A 238 47.89 41.00 75.80
C GLY A 238 48.48 40.56 74.45
N VAL A 239 49.41 39.60 74.46
CA VAL A 239 49.97 39.02 73.23
C VAL A 239 48.89 38.29 72.44
N PHE A 240 48.00 37.55 73.10
CA PHE A 240 46.83 36.91 72.46
C PHE A 240 45.83 37.89 71.82
N ARG A 241 45.80 39.16 72.26
CA ARG A 241 45.02 40.24 71.62
C ARG A 241 45.75 40.94 70.47
N MET A 242 47.06 40.77 70.36
CA MET A 242 47.87 41.31 69.25
C MET A 242 47.93 40.36 68.05
N LEU A 243 47.58 39.08 68.22
CA LEU A 243 47.41 38.18 67.09
C LEU A 243 46.14 38.55 66.31
N PRO A 244 46.21 38.65 64.98
CA PRO A 244 45.04 38.90 64.15
C PRO A 244 43.96 37.85 64.45
N PRO A 245 42.75 38.25 64.91
CA PRO A 245 41.69 37.31 65.20
C PRO A 245 41.13 36.51 64.00
N PRO A 246 41.42 36.80 62.71
CA PRO A 246 40.95 35.90 61.64
C PRO A 246 41.90 34.75 61.32
N LEU A 247 43.16 34.72 61.81
CA LEU A 247 44.09 33.65 61.40
C LEU A 247 43.61 32.25 61.81
N PHE A 248 43.02 32.11 62.99
CA PHE A 248 42.54 30.80 63.47
C PHE A 248 41.34 30.28 62.69
N GLN A 249 40.39 31.15 62.33
CA GLN A 249 39.26 30.78 61.46
C GLN A 249 39.71 30.50 60.02
N THR A 250 40.69 31.25 59.48
CA THR A 250 41.21 30.97 58.14
C THR A 250 42.06 29.70 58.09
N VAL A 251 42.77 29.37 59.17
CA VAL A 251 43.52 28.11 59.28
C VAL A 251 42.55 26.92 59.43
N GLU A 252 41.47 27.08 60.20
CA GLU A 252 40.39 26.08 60.29
C GLU A 252 39.68 25.86 58.94
N GLU A 253 39.32 26.93 58.21
CA GLU A 253 38.72 26.84 56.86
C GLU A 253 39.69 26.30 55.79
N GLN A 254 41.00 26.51 55.91
CA GLN A 254 41.99 26.05 54.91
C GLN A 254 42.64 24.70 55.21
N THR A 255 42.71 24.26 56.46
CA THR A 255 43.40 23.01 56.85
C THR A 255 42.51 21.98 57.56
N GLY A 256 41.28 22.35 57.94
CA GLY A 256 40.30 21.43 58.52
C GLY A 256 40.67 20.82 59.89
N MET A 257 41.72 21.33 60.55
CA MET A 257 42.13 20.85 61.88
C MET A 257 41.53 21.74 62.97
N THR A 258 40.74 21.14 63.85
CA THR A 258 40.21 21.81 65.04
C THR A 258 41.29 21.91 66.13
N PRO A 259 41.42 23.06 66.82
CA PRO A 259 42.42 23.22 67.86
C PRO A 259 42.10 22.35 69.09
N PRO A 260 43.13 21.94 69.88
CA PRO A 260 42.95 21.08 71.05
C PRO A 260 41.97 21.66 72.08
N SER A 261 41.21 20.78 72.74
CA SER A 261 40.07 21.12 73.61
C SER A 261 40.35 22.03 74.81
N TRP A 262 41.60 22.21 75.23
CA TRP A 262 41.97 23.16 76.28
C TRP A 262 42.08 24.62 75.79
N LEU A 263 42.12 24.84 74.46
CA LEU A 263 42.11 26.16 73.83
C LEU A 263 40.69 26.61 73.41
N ALA A 264 39.78 25.65 73.19
CA ALA A 264 38.37 25.87 72.85
C ALA A 264 37.48 25.82 74.11
N GLY A 265 37.82 26.60 75.13
CA GLY A 265 36.99 26.77 76.33
C GLY A 265 35.87 27.78 76.09
N GLY A 266 34.78 27.36 75.44
CA GLY A 266 33.61 28.23 75.21
C GLY A 266 32.48 27.57 74.43
N SER A 267 31.65 26.79 75.13
CA SER A 267 30.30 26.34 74.79
C SER A 267 30.03 25.80 73.37
N THR A 268 29.98 24.47 73.26
CA THR A 268 29.02 23.80 72.39
C THR A 268 27.60 24.18 72.82
N THR A 269 26.92 25.00 72.04
CA THR A 269 25.45 25.13 72.09
C THR A 269 24.90 24.77 70.72
N THR A 270 24.37 23.55 70.66
CA THR A 270 23.48 23.03 69.62
C THR A 270 22.37 24.03 69.29
N HIS A 271 22.20 24.35 68.01
CA HIS A 271 20.90 24.70 67.44
C HIS A 271 20.77 24.07 66.05
N GLN A 272 19.57 23.58 65.78
CA GLN A 272 19.09 23.02 64.52
C GLN A 272 19.24 23.97 63.34
#